data_AF-L9XJY0-F1
#
_entry.id   AF-L9XJY0-F1
#
_cell.length_a   1.000
_cell.length_b   1.000
_cell.length_c   1.000
_cell.angle_alpha   90.00
_cell.angle_beta   90.00
_cell.angle_gamma   90.00
#
_symmetry.space_group_name_H-M   'P 1'
#
loop_
_entity.id
_entity.type
_entity.pdbx_description
1 polymer ?
#
loop_
_entity_poly.entity_id
_entity_poly.type
_entity_poly.pdbx_seq_one_letter_code
_entity_poly.pdbx_strand_id
1 'polypeptide(L)'
;MADKPSSGEVFGVPYNFDRPSMGRMLSSYWQPGEGMLVEKPFGVGYTLNLANWRSWIVVAIAGALLWQEQQGVTEGTEGTEDEPVEVIVDDD
;
A
#
# COMPACT_ATOMS: atom_id res chain seq x y z
N MET A 1 -2.64 -6.61 26.97
CA MET A 1 -1.92 -7.27 25.87
C MET A 1 -0.46 -6.98 26.09
N ALA A 2 0.43 -7.98 26.06
CA ALA A 2 1.86 -7.70 26.22
C ALA A 2 2.29 -6.76 25.09
N ASP A 3 2.82 -5.59 25.44
CA ASP A 3 3.28 -4.59 24.46
C ASP A 3 4.31 -5.24 23.55
N LYS A 4 3.90 -5.50 22.31
CA LYS A 4 4.80 -6.07 21.31
C LYS A 4 5.80 -4.98 20.94
N PRO A 5 7.11 -5.25 20.91
CA PRO A 5 8.08 -4.22 20.57
C PRO A 5 7.77 -3.67 19.18
N SER A 6 7.76 -2.33 19.04
CA SER A 6 7.48 -1.65 17.77
C SER A 6 8.63 -1.79 16.76
N SER A 7 9.76 -2.36 17.18
CA SER A 7 10.92 -2.63 16.34
C SER A 7 11.67 -3.90 16.76
N GLY A 8 12.33 -4.55 15.81
CA GLY A 8 13.17 -5.72 16.06
C GLY A 8 13.66 -6.37 14.78
N GLU A 9 14.02 -7.64 14.84
CA GLU A 9 14.48 -8.42 13.70
C GLU A 9 13.64 -9.68 13.55
N VAL A 10 13.26 -10.02 12.31
CA VAL A 10 12.55 -11.26 11.95
C VAL A 10 13.31 -11.92 10.80
N PHE A 11 13.89 -13.10 11.05
CA PHE A 11 14.66 -13.86 10.05
C PHE A 11 15.80 -13.08 9.36
N GLY A 12 16.57 -12.25 10.07
CA GLY A 12 17.60 -11.42 9.43
C GLY A 12 17.08 -10.10 8.85
N VAL A 13 15.76 -9.86 8.91
CA VAL A 13 15.13 -8.67 8.33
C VAL A 13 14.72 -7.72 9.46
N PRO A 14 15.31 -6.52 9.54
CA PRO A 14 14.90 -5.53 10.54
C PRO A 14 13.48 -5.05 10.24
N TYR A 15 12.65 -4.87 11.26
CA TYR A 15 11.34 -4.22 11.16
C TYR A 15 11.25 -3.08 12.18
N ASN A 16 10.58 -1.99 11.80
CA ASN A 16 10.28 -0.90 12.71
C ASN A 16 8.98 -0.21 12.27
N PHE A 17 8.01 -0.18 13.16
CA PHE A 17 6.67 0.37 12.97
C PHE A 17 6.49 1.74 13.63
N ASP A 18 7.57 2.35 14.15
CA ASP A 18 7.50 3.71 14.67
C ASP A 18 7.25 4.71 13.52
N ARG A 19 6.71 5.88 13.87
CA ARG A 19 6.47 6.93 12.88
C ARG A 19 7.78 7.37 12.21
N PRO A 20 7.78 7.54 10.88
CA PRO A 20 8.94 8.05 10.17
C PRO A 20 9.25 9.49 10.60
N SER A 21 10.53 9.80 10.81
CA SER A 21 11.00 11.14 11.12
C SER A 21 12.13 11.54 10.16
N MET A 22 12.23 12.84 9.85
CA MET A 22 13.31 13.38 9.00
C MET A 22 14.70 13.06 9.58
N GLY A 23 14.85 13.09 10.92
CA GLY A 23 16.08 12.72 11.59
C GLY A 23 16.48 11.25 11.37
N ARG A 24 15.50 10.32 11.39
CA ARG A 24 15.73 8.91 11.08
C ARG A 24 16.08 8.66 9.62
N MET A 25 15.55 9.48 8.71
CA MET A 25 15.94 9.42 7.31
C MET A 25 17.38 9.87 7.12
N LEU A 26 17.85 10.90 7.82
CA LEU A 26 19.26 11.32 7.76
C LEU A 26 20.21 10.30 8.40
N SER A 27 19.79 9.70 9.52
CA SER A 27 20.62 8.72 10.24
C SER A 27 20.80 7.40 9.50
N SER A 28 20.00 7.09 8.46
CA SER A 28 20.25 5.91 7.63
C SER A 28 21.41 6.10 6.65
N TYR A 29 21.72 7.36 6.29
CA TYR A 29 22.85 7.69 5.42
C TYR A 29 24.13 7.94 6.20
N TRP A 30 24.04 8.40 7.44
CA TRP A 30 25.21 8.77 8.23
C TRP A 30 24.93 8.69 9.73
N GLN A 31 25.71 7.88 10.45
CA GLN A 31 25.75 7.88 11.92
C GLN A 31 27.18 8.12 12.40
N PRO A 32 27.43 9.23 13.13
CA PRO A 32 28.75 9.51 13.66
C PRO A 32 29.13 8.47 14.73
N GLY A 33 30.23 7.75 14.50
CA GLY A 33 30.77 6.74 15.42
C GLY A 33 30.60 5.28 14.97
N GLU A 34 29.65 4.99 14.07
CA GLU A 34 29.31 3.61 13.64
C GLU A 34 29.56 3.32 12.14
N GLY A 35 29.95 4.35 11.36
CA GLY A 35 30.34 4.19 9.94
C GLY A 35 29.32 4.75 8.94
N MET A 36 29.69 4.74 7.65
CA MET A 36 28.95 5.40 6.55
C MET A 36 27.81 4.56 5.94
N LEU A 37 27.47 3.40 6.51
CA LEU A 37 26.42 2.51 6.02
C LEU A 37 25.75 1.85 7.23
N VAL A 38 24.67 2.44 7.71
CA VAL A 38 23.91 1.93 8.86
C VAL A 38 22.83 0.95 8.39
N GLU A 39 22.24 0.19 9.32
CA GLU A 39 21.10 -0.68 9.03
C GLU A 39 20.01 0.09 8.28
N LYS A 40 19.73 -0.35 7.06
CA LYS A 40 18.70 0.27 6.22
C LYS A 40 17.34 0.05 6.88
N PRO A 41 16.65 1.12 7.31
CA PRO A 41 15.35 0.96 7.95
C PRO A 41 14.35 0.41 6.92
N PHE A 42 13.67 -0.67 7.31
CA PHE A 42 12.63 -1.26 6.49
C PHE A 42 11.52 -0.22 6.27
N GLY A 43 11.11 -0.02 5.02
CA GLY A 43 10.11 0.99 4.63
C GLY A 43 10.68 2.33 4.10
N VAL A 44 11.90 2.75 4.45
CA VAL A 44 12.52 3.96 3.87
C VAL A 44 13.43 3.55 2.72
N GLY A 45 12.99 3.78 1.48
CA GLY A 45 13.71 3.38 0.26
C GLY A 45 13.20 2.10 -0.42
N TYR A 46 11.98 1.65 -0.09
CA TYR A 46 11.16 0.76 -0.94
C TYR A 46 10.28 1.55 -1.91
N THR A 47 10.72 2.75 -2.30
CA THR A 47 10.13 3.47 -3.43
C THR A 47 10.28 2.59 -4.66
N LEU A 48 9.20 2.43 -5.42
CA LEU A 48 9.22 1.73 -6.70
C LEU A 48 10.33 2.32 -7.58
N ASN A 49 11.36 1.54 -7.91
CA ASN A 49 12.48 2.01 -8.73
C ASN A 49 12.06 2.11 -10.20
N LEU A 50 11.61 3.28 -10.64
CA LEU A 50 11.20 3.50 -12.02
C LEU A 50 12.34 3.38 -13.06
N ALA A 51 13.61 3.37 -12.64
CA ALA A 51 14.74 3.08 -13.53
C ALA A 51 14.89 1.57 -13.82
N ASN A 52 14.25 0.71 -13.04
CA ASN A 52 14.17 -0.73 -13.32
C ASN A 52 12.96 -1.01 -14.22
N TRP A 53 13.19 -1.58 -15.40
CA TRP A 53 12.12 -1.93 -16.34
C TRP A 53 11.04 -2.84 -15.73
N ARG A 54 11.39 -3.69 -14.75
CA ARG A 54 10.42 -4.56 -14.05
C ARG A 54 9.44 -3.78 -13.18
N SER A 55 9.85 -2.62 -12.66
CA SER A 55 8.95 -1.77 -11.88
C SER A 55 7.81 -1.20 -12.72
N TRP A 56 8.01 -1.03 -14.03
CA TRP A 56 6.93 -0.64 -14.95
C TRP A 56 5.87 -1.72 -15.11
N ILE A 57 6.23 -3.00 -14.95
CA ILE A 57 5.24 -4.09 -14.93
C ILE A 57 4.28 -3.91 -13.74
N VAL A 58 4.81 -3.58 -12.57
CA VAL A 58 3.99 -3.33 -11.37
C VAL A 58 3.03 -2.17 -11.60
N VAL A 59 3.51 -1.06 -12.20
CA VAL A 59 2.67 0.10 -12.56
C VAL A 59 1.59 -0.30 -13.57
N ALA A 60 1.95 -1.07 -14.59
CA ALA A 60 1.00 -1.51 -15.62
C ALA A 60 -0.10 -2.40 -15.02
N ILE A 61 0.25 -3.35 -14.16
CA ILE A 61 -0.73 -4.20 -13.47
C ILE A 61 -1.64 -3.36 -12.57
N ALA A 62 -1.07 -2.47 -11.75
CA ALA A 62 -1.86 -1.59 -10.90
C ALA A 62 -2.83 -0.71 -11.70
N GLY A 63 -2.36 -0.16 -12.84
CA GLY A 63 -3.19 0.61 -13.76
C GLY A 63 -4.29 -0.21 -14.43
N ALA A 64 -4.00 -1.45 -14.84
CA ALA A 64 -4.99 -2.36 -15.39
C ALA A 64 -6.08 -2.74 -14.38
N LEU A 65 -5.70 -3.01 -13.13
CA LEU A 65 -6.64 -3.27 -12.04
C LEU A 65 -7.51 -2.04 -11.75
N LEU A 66 -6.92 -0.85 -11.72
CA LEU A 66 -7.66 0.40 -11.54
C LEU A 66 -8.66 0.65 -12.68
N TRP A 67 -8.26 0.36 -13.92
CA TRP A 67 -9.15 0.48 -15.08
C TRP A 67 -10.27 -0.56 -15.06
N GLN A 68 -10.00 -1.78 -14.59
CA GLN A 68 -11.01 -2.81 -14.37
C GLN A 68 -12.01 -2.38 -13.30
N GLU A 69 -11.54 -1.82 -12.17
CA GLU A 69 -12.39 -1.30 -11.09
C GLU A 69 -13.36 -0.23 -11.61
N GLN A 70 -12.88 0.72 -12.42
CA GLN A 70 -13.71 1.77 -13.02
C GLN A 70 -14.75 1.24 -14.03
N GLN A 71 -14.40 0.20 -14.79
CA GLN A 71 -15.37 -0.46 -15.69
C GLN A 71 -16.42 -1.24 -14.92
N GLY A 72 -16.06 -1.94 -13.84
CA GLY A 72 -17.04 -2.66 -13.01
C GLY A 72 -18.09 -1.72 -12.39
N VAL A 73 -17.73 -0.47 -12.10
CA VAL A 73 -18.68 0.58 -11.70
C VAL A 73 -19.59 1.01 -12.86
N THR A 74 -19.09 0.97 -14.08
CA THR A 74 -19.85 1.34 -15.30
C THR A 74 -20.78 0.20 -15.73
N GLU A 75 -20.30 -1.05 -15.77
CA GLU A 75 -21.10 -2.25 -16.09
C GLU A 75 -22.12 -2.59 -14.99
N GLY A 76 -21.84 -2.24 -13.73
CA GLY A 76 -22.82 -2.32 -12.64
C GLY A 76 -24.02 -1.37 -12.79
N THR A 77 -23.94 -0.42 -13.73
CA THR A 77 -25.04 0.50 -14.09
C THR A 77 -25.78 0.06 -15.35
N GLU A 78 -25.20 -0.79 -16.21
CA GLU A 78 -25.84 -1.25 -17.46
C GLU A 78 -26.53 -2.63 -17.34
N GLY A 79 -26.36 -3.35 -16.23
CA GLY A 79 -26.95 -4.68 -16.00
C GLY A 79 -28.02 -4.78 -14.91
N THR A 80 -28.33 -3.68 -14.23
CA THR A 80 -29.53 -3.58 -13.39
C THR A 80 -30.40 -2.55 -14.07
N GLU A 81 -31.22 -3.01 -15.00
CA GLU A 81 -32.42 -2.28 -15.36
C GLU A 81 -33.08 -1.91 -14.03
N ASP A 82 -33.08 -0.61 -13.70
CA ASP A 82 -33.90 -0.01 -12.66
C ASP A 82 -35.37 -0.24 -13.07
N GLU A 83 -35.81 -1.50 -13.07
CA GLU A 83 -37.21 -1.82 -13.19
C GLU A 83 -37.82 -1.40 -11.83
N PRO A 84 -38.67 -0.36 -11.81
CA PRO A 84 -39.26 0.10 -10.58
C PRO A 84 -40.02 -1.08 -9.97
N VAL A 85 -39.61 -1.50 -8.78
CA VAL A 85 -40.30 -2.57 -8.05
C VAL A 85 -41.73 -2.10 -7.78
N GLU A 86 -42.70 -2.65 -8.52
CA GLU A 86 -44.12 -2.37 -8.30
C GLU A 86 -44.54 -2.95 -6.96
N VAL A 87 -44.66 -2.07 -5.95
CA VAL A 87 -45.17 -2.43 -4.63
C VAL A 87 -46.69 -2.53 -4.72
N ILE A 88 -47.21 -3.75 -4.77
CA ILE A 88 -48.64 -4.01 -4.60
C ILE A 88 -48.94 -3.85 -3.10
N VAL A 89 -49.70 -2.81 -2.76
CA VAL A 89 -50.26 -2.64 -1.41
C VAL A 89 -51.62 -3.33 -1.42
N ASP A 90 -51.74 -4.47 -0.74
CA ASP A 90 -53.05 -5.08 -0.48
C ASP A 90 -53.75 -4.24 0.60
N ASP A 91 -54.84 -3.56 0.21
CA ASP A 91 -55.76 -2.89 1.14
C ASP A 91 -56.83 -3.90 1.61
N ASP A 92 -56.58 -4.57 2.74
CA ASP A 92 -57.57 -5.34 3.52
C ASP A 92 -57.57 -4.93 5.00
#